data_AF-A0A9D3S7B9-F1
#
_entry.id   AF-A0A9D3S7B9-F1
#
_cell.length_a   1.000
_cell.length_b   1.000
_cell.length_c   1.000
_cell.angle_alpha   90.00
_cell.angle_beta   90.00
_cell.angle_gamma   90.00
#
_symmetry.space_group_name_H-M   'P 1'
#
loop_
_entity.id
_entity.type
_entity.pdbx_description
1 polymer ?
#
loop_
_entity_poly.entity_id
_entity_poly.type
_entity_poly.pdbx_seq_one_letter_code
_entity_poly.pdbx_strand_id
1 'polypeptide(L)'
;MRGLHLMSLTALLFATATGSQQDVIDDILGRLGKATFFFENQLEQINLDGVVGYIILQAELKESIRIWPQADLVSQRSIAANLAKRLDRSTAQAVDALQKTDPKYFREFEPVLDASFWTVPHEWDTSDPALAYTAFRMMECYDEQLSDKCITLLLGTWKDNGTPCIVTKACRDTMTRFGCPHYSLSHQLLYFMVGKMRGCSNILQGDRRESRANMTDRDYQKLFCSNMMKSNTEFVRNGFPGQTRDIFIENIMLCGLTGFSDFFKSDWLRHILSWQDPEVGCFGKDEKDIAQVFGEEQVENKQVHKRVRRREKTLNDGCSSHMTGVAVSALGGFLNYYLTEQDITKRPLT
;
A
#
# COMPACT_ATOMS: atom_id res chain seq x y z
N MET A 1 -47.01 4.47 23.00
CA MET A 1 -46.77 4.05 21.60
C MET A 1 -45.67 4.85 20.86
N ARG A 2 -44.95 5.80 21.47
CA ARG A 2 -43.83 6.50 20.81
C ARG A 2 -42.45 5.82 20.94
N GLY A 3 -42.28 4.88 21.88
CA GLY A 3 -41.00 4.16 22.09
C GLY A 3 -40.74 2.99 21.14
N LEU A 4 -41.79 2.32 20.64
CA LEU A 4 -41.63 1.15 19.75
C LEU A 4 -41.15 1.55 18.33
N HIS A 5 -41.61 2.68 17.81
CA HIS A 5 -41.22 3.16 16.48
C HIS A 5 -39.75 3.59 16.41
N LEU A 6 -39.21 4.16 17.49
CA LEU A 6 -37.81 4.58 17.54
C LEU A 6 -36.86 3.37 17.58
N MET A 7 -37.21 2.31 18.33
CA MET A 7 -36.44 1.08 18.37
C MET A 7 -36.50 0.27 17.07
N SER A 8 -37.63 0.27 16.36
CA SER A 8 -37.72 -0.37 15.04
C SER A 8 -36.91 0.36 13.97
N LEU A 9 -36.87 1.70 14.00
CA LEU A 9 -36.10 2.48 13.04
C LEU A 9 -34.59 2.30 13.23
N THR A 10 -34.12 2.30 14.48
CA THR A 10 -32.71 2.04 14.79
C THR A 10 -32.31 0.62 14.41
N ALA A 11 -33.12 -0.39 14.75
CA ALA A 11 -32.86 -1.78 14.37
C ALA A 11 -32.80 -1.99 12.84
N LEU A 12 -33.68 -1.34 12.06
CA LEU A 12 -33.62 -1.39 10.60
C LEU A 12 -32.34 -0.74 10.06
N LEU A 13 -31.96 0.44 10.57
CA LEU A 13 -30.75 1.15 10.14
C LEU A 13 -29.49 0.33 10.46
N PHE A 14 -29.42 -0.27 11.64
CA PHE A 14 -28.32 -1.17 12.02
C PHE A 14 -28.26 -2.40 11.11
N ALA A 15 -29.40 -3.06 10.84
CA ALA A 15 -29.44 -4.23 9.94
C ALA A 15 -29.04 -3.90 8.50
N THR A 16 -29.43 -2.73 7.98
CA THR A 16 -29.02 -2.28 6.64
C THR A 16 -27.54 -1.92 6.56
N ALA A 17 -26.98 -1.32 7.62
CA ALA A 17 -25.56 -1.00 7.68
C ALA A 17 -24.69 -2.26 7.77
N THR A 18 -25.11 -3.26 8.54
CA THR A 18 -24.42 -4.56 8.62
C THR A 18 -24.49 -5.32 7.30
N GLY A 19 -25.64 -5.33 6.62
CA GLY A 19 -25.76 -5.97 5.30
C GLY A 19 -24.84 -5.34 4.25
N SER A 20 -24.83 -4.00 4.17
CA SER A 20 -23.95 -3.29 3.23
C SER A 20 -22.46 -3.51 3.49
N GLN A 21 -22.03 -3.72 4.74
CA GLN A 21 -20.62 -4.00 5.06
C GLN A 21 -20.24 -5.45 4.76
N GLN A 22 -21.15 -6.41 4.93
CA GLN A 22 -20.93 -7.80 4.55
C GLN A 22 -20.69 -7.94 3.05
N ASP A 23 -21.52 -7.26 2.24
CA ASP A 23 -21.37 -7.23 0.78
C ASP A 23 -19.99 -6.67 0.36
N VAL A 24 -19.52 -5.63 1.05
CA VAL A 24 -18.20 -5.03 0.77
C VAL A 24 -17.05 -5.99 1.14
N ILE A 25 -17.16 -6.73 2.25
CA ILE A 25 -16.15 -7.74 2.62
C ILE A 25 -16.13 -8.87 1.58
N ASP A 26 -17.29 -9.34 1.13
CA ASP A 26 -17.38 -10.37 0.09
C ASP A 26 -16.77 -9.91 -1.23
N ASP A 27 -17.04 -8.67 -1.63
CA ASP A 27 -16.41 -8.05 -2.81
C ASP A 27 -14.88 -8.01 -2.67
N ILE A 28 -14.35 -7.55 -1.53
CA ILE A 28 -12.90 -7.52 -1.29
C ILE A 28 -12.30 -8.93 -1.35
N LEU A 29 -12.88 -9.89 -0.64
CA LEU A 29 -12.38 -11.27 -0.59
C LEU A 29 -12.44 -11.95 -1.97
N GLY A 30 -13.50 -11.72 -2.75
CA GLY A 30 -13.61 -12.24 -4.10
C GLY A 30 -12.52 -11.69 -5.03
N ARG A 31 -12.20 -10.40 -4.86
CA ARG A 31 -11.19 -9.70 -5.67
C ARG A 31 -9.77 -10.11 -5.28
N LEU A 32 -9.51 -10.27 -3.99
CA LEU A 32 -8.28 -10.88 -3.48
C LEU A 32 -8.12 -12.31 -4.00
N GLY A 33 -9.19 -13.12 -4.01
CA GLY A 33 -9.15 -14.49 -4.52
C GLY A 33 -8.74 -14.59 -6.00
N LYS A 34 -9.22 -13.69 -6.85
CA LYS A 34 -8.79 -13.59 -8.26
C LYS A 34 -7.32 -13.18 -8.37
N ALA A 35 -6.89 -12.19 -7.60
CA ALA A 35 -5.50 -11.75 -7.63
C ALA A 35 -4.52 -12.82 -7.10
N THR A 36 -4.88 -13.55 -6.04
CA THR A 36 -4.11 -14.71 -5.56
C THR A 36 -4.02 -15.79 -6.63
N PHE A 37 -5.10 -16.06 -7.36
CA PHE A 37 -5.06 -16.99 -8.49
C PHE A 37 -4.11 -16.51 -9.60
N PHE A 38 -4.14 -15.23 -9.97
CA PHE A 38 -3.18 -14.65 -10.90
C PHE A 38 -1.72 -14.84 -10.42
N PHE A 39 -1.45 -14.49 -9.16
CA PHE A 39 -0.12 -14.62 -8.56
C PHE A 39 0.42 -16.05 -8.63
N GLU A 40 -0.41 -17.03 -8.27
CA GLU A 40 -0.07 -18.46 -8.36
C GLU A 40 0.32 -18.91 -9.77
N ASN A 41 -0.23 -18.28 -10.81
CA ASN A 41 0.10 -18.58 -12.21
C ASN A 41 1.28 -17.76 -12.75
N GLN A 42 1.74 -16.73 -12.03
CA GLN A 42 2.79 -15.80 -12.45
C GLN A 42 3.99 -15.76 -11.51
N LEU A 43 4.16 -16.76 -10.64
CA LEU A 43 5.16 -16.80 -9.56
C LEU A 43 6.60 -16.55 -10.03
N GLU A 44 6.97 -17.02 -11.22
CA GLU A 44 8.31 -16.85 -11.78
C GLU A 44 8.48 -15.53 -12.55
N GLN A 45 7.37 -14.87 -12.87
CA GLN A 45 7.35 -13.69 -13.73
C GLN A 45 7.14 -12.40 -12.95
N ILE A 46 6.54 -12.46 -11.76
CA ILE A 46 6.38 -11.30 -10.89
C ILE A 46 7.74 -10.83 -10.33
N ASN A 47 7.95 -9.53 -10.25
CA ASN A 47 9.16 -8.93 -9.70
C ASN A 47 9.09 -8.83 -8.16
N LEU A 48 10.19 -8.43 -7.52
CA LEU A 48 10.27 -8.30 -6.06
C LEU A 48 9.20 -7.34 -5.51
N ASP A 49 8.97 -6.19 -6.14
CA ASP A 49 7.98 -5.22 -5.67
C ASP A 49 6.56 -5.80 -5.65
N GLY A 50 6.22 -6.56 -6.70
CA GLY A 50 4.96 -7.30 -6.77
C GLY A 50 4.87 -8.37 -5.67
N VAL A 51 5.94 -9.15 -5.45
CA VAL A 51 5.98 -10.17 -4.38
C VAL A 51 5.83 -9.53 -3.00
N VAL A 52 6.49 -8.41 -2.73
CA VAL A 52 6.36 -7.68 -1.45
C VAL A 52 4.90 -7.29 -1.20
N GLY A 53 4.17 -6.82 -2.22
CA GLY A 53 2.74 -6.53 -2.08
C GLY A 53 1.90 -7.73 -1.62
N TYR A 54 2.17 -8.93 -2.16
CA TYR A 54 1.51 -10.17 -1.73
C TYR A 54 1.93 -10.62 -0.32
N ILE A 55 3.16 -10.33 0.09
CA ILE A 55 3.66 -10.61 1.44
C ILE A 55 3.01 -9.69 2.47
N ILE A 56 2.81 -8.42 2.14
CA ILE A 56 2.03 -7.50 2.99
C ILE A 56 0.59 -7.99 3.09
N LEU A 57 -0.05 -8.36 1.97
CA LEU A 57 -1.39 -8.96 1.99
C LEU A 57 -1.45 -10.20 2.89
N GLN A 58 -0.43 -11.06 2.87
CA GLN A 58 -0.35 -12.23 3.72
C GLN A 58 -0.34 -11.84 5.22
N ALA A 59 0.40 -10.80 5.60
CA ALA A 59 0.40 -10.26 6.96
C ALA A 59 -0.98 -9.68 7.33
N GLU A 60 -1.59 -8.91 6.43
CA GLU A 60 -2.91 -8.32 6.60
C GLU A 60 -4.02 -9.36 6.75
N LEU A 61 -4.00 -10.45 5.97
CA LEU A 61 -4.97 -11.53 6.09
C LEU A 61 -4.80 -12.31 7.40
N LYS A 62 -3.56 -12.59 7.81
CA LYS A 62 -3.28 -13.22 9.11
C LYS A 62 -3.83 -12.38 10.25
N GLU A 63 -3.68 -11.06 10.17
CA GLU A 63 -4.25 -10.15 11.16
C GLU A 63 -5.78 -10.12 11.10
N SER A 64 -6.37 -10.00 9.91
CA SER A 64 -7.83 -10.04 9.72
C SER A 64 -8.45 -11.30 10.36
N ILE A 65 -7.84 -12.48 10.15
CA ILE A 65 -8.31 -13.76 10.73
C ILE A 65 -8.25 -13.75 12.26
N ARG A 66 -7.25 -13.07 12.84
CA ARG A 66 -7.05 -12.95 14.29
C ARG A 66 -8.10 -12.05 14.94
N ILE A 67 -8.44 -10.93 14.32
CA ILE A 67 -9.40 -9.95 14.85
C ILE A 67 -10.85 -10.21 14.42
N TRP A 68 -11.08 -11.20 13.54
CA TRP A 68 -12.41 -11.48 13.00
C TRP A 68 -13.45 -11.72 14.12
N PRO A 69 -14.59 -11.02 14.11
CA PRO A 69 -15.64 -11.22 15.10
C PRO A 69 -16.15 -12.67 15.15
N GLN A 70 -16.42 -13.18 16.35
CA GLN A 70 -16.91 -14.56 16.55
C GLN A 70 -18.38 -14.77 16.13
N ALA A 71 -19.16 -13.69 16.02
CA ALA A 71 -20.56 -13.74 15.63
C ALA A 71 -20.71 -13.55 14.11
N ASP A 72 -21.38 -14.52 13.47
CA ASP A 72 -22.02 -14.47 12.13
C ASP A 72 -21.19 -14.44 10.83
N LEU A 73 -19.85 -14.35 10.86
CA LEU A 73 -19.03 -14.30 9.62
C LEU A 73 -18.10 -15.51 9.39
N VAL A 74 -18.52 -16.70 9.84
CA VAL A 74 -17.70 -17.92 9.75
C VAL A 74 -17.29 -18.25 8.31
N SER A 75 -18.16 -18.01 7.33
CA SER A 75 -17.87 -18.25 5.90
C SER A 75 -16.78 -17.31 5.38
N GLN A 76 -16.91 -16.01 5.59
CA GLN A 76 -15.94 -15.00 5.13
C GLN A 76 -14.57 -15.19 5.80
N ARG A 77 -14.55 -15.46 7.11
CA ARG A 77 -13.32 -15.79 7.82
C ARG A 77 -12.64 -17.04 7.25
N SER A 78 -13.42 -18.05 6.87
CA SER A 78 -12.90 -19.27 6.25
C SER A 78 -12.32 -19.00 4.85
N ILE A 79 -12.93 -18.10 4.08
CA ILE A 79 -12.38 -17.64 2.78
C ILE A 79 -11.04 -16.93 3.00
N ALA A 80 -10.98 -15.98 3.94
CA ALA A 80 -9.73 -15.28 4.28
C ALA A 80 -8.63 -16.25 4.75
N ALA A 81 -8.99 -17.25 5.58
CA ALA A 81 -8.05 -18.29 6.02
C ALA A 81 -7.56 -19.18 4.86
N ASN A 82 -8.43 -19.49 3.90
CA ASN A 82 -8.02 -20.21 2.69
C ASN A 82 -7.04 -19.40 1.83
N LEU A 83 -7.32 -18.10 1.65
CA LEU A 83 -6.43 -17.18 0.92
C LEU A 83 -5.07 -17.06 1.62
N ALA A 84 -5.04 -16.88 2.94
CA ALA A 84 -3.79 -16.81 3.70
C ALA A 84 -2.95 -18.10 3.53
N LYS A 85 -3.58 -19.28 3.57
CA LYS A 85 -2.90 -20.57 3.36
C LYS A 85 -2.35 -20.71 1.93
N ARG A 86 -3.09 -20.24 0.93
CA ARG A 86 -2.63 -20.22 -0.47
C ARG A 86 -1.43 -19.29 -0.63
N LEU A 87 -1.46 -18.13 0.02
CA LEU A 87 -0.36 -17.18 0.04
C LEU A 87 0.87 -17.73 0.75
N ASP A 88 0.74 -18.42 1.89
CA ASP A 88 1.88 -19.06 2.57
C ASP A 88 2.71 -19.95 1.62
N ARG A 89 2.05 -20.70 0.73
CA ARG A 89 2.73 -21.53 -0.26
C ARG A 89 3.25 -20.71 -1.44
N SER A 90 2.43 -19.83 -2.00
CA SER A 90 2.78 -19.12 -3.24
C SER A 90 3.86 -18.06 -3.03
N THR A 91 3.85 -17.33 -1.91
CA THR A 91 4.91 -16.37 -1.61
C THR A 91 6.25 -17.06 -1.39
N ALA A 92 6.28 -18.21 -0.71
CA ALA A 92 7.50 -19.00 -0.56
C ALA A 92 8.07 -19.43 -1.94
N GLN A 93 7.22 -19.90 -2.85
CA GLN A 93 7.63 -20.28 -4.21
C GLN A 93 8.12 -19.07 -5.03
N ALA A 94 7.46 -17.92 -4.92
CA ALA A 94 7.87 -16.70 -5.60
C ALA A 94 9.22 -16.19 -5.07
N VAL A 95 9.44 -16.25 -3.75
CA VAL A 95 10.71 -15.89 -3.11
C VAL A 95 11.86 -16.80 -3.60
N ASP A 96 11.63 -18.12 -3.68
CA ASP A 96 12.61 -19.06 -4.25
C ASP A 96 12.93 -18.75 -5.73
N ALA A 97 11.92 -18.29 -6.50
CA ALA A 97 12.11 -17.89 -7.89
C ALA A 97 12.90 -16.57 -7.99
N LEU A 98 12.63 -15.59 -7.13
CA LEU A 98 13.38 -14.33 -7.06
C LEU A 98 14.86 -14.56 -6.74
N GLN A 99 15.16 -15.48 -5.82
CA GLN A 99 16.55 -15.81 -5.49
C GLN A 99 17.34 -16.32 -6.71
N LYS A 100 16.67 -16.98 -7.66
CA LYS A 100 17.29 -17.50 -8.89
C LYS A 100 17.34 -16.45 -10.02
N THR A 101 16.29 -15.65 -10.14
CA THR A 101 16.09 -14.74 -11.28
C THR A 101 16.70 -13.36 -11.05
N ASP A 102 16.69 -12.86 -9.82
CA ASP A 102 17.32 -11.60 -9.41
C ASP A 102 18.01 -11.73 -8.03
N PRO A 103 19.11 -12.51 -7.95
CA PRO A 103 19.77 -12.84 -6.69
C PRO A 103 20.31 -11.60 -5.96
N LYS A 104 20.64 -10.54 -6.68
CA LYS A 104 21.17 -9.32 -6.07
C LYS A 104 20.05 -8.57 -5.35
N TYR A 105 18.95 -8.32 -6.07
CA TYR A 105 17.84 -7.57 -5.50
C TYR A 105 17.16 -8.35 -4.37
N PHE A 106 17.05 -9.67 -4.52
CA PHE A 106 16.63 -10.57 -3.45
C PHE A 106 17.45 -10.37 -2.16
N ARG A 107 18.79 -10.41 -2.23
CA ARG A 107 19.63 -10.24 -1.02
C ARG A 107 19.49 -8.86 -0.39
N GLU A 108 19.38 -7.82 -1.21
CA GLU A 108 19.22 -6.45 -0.73
C GLU A 108 17.91 -6.29 0.07
N PHE A 109 16.85 -6.99 -0.30
CA PHE A 109 15.52 -6.83 0.29
C PHE A 109 14.96 -8.08 0.98
N GLU A 110 15.78 -9.11 1.21
CA GLU A 110 15.38 -10.38 1.82
C GLU A 110 14.53 -10.20 3.10
N PRO A 111 14.87 -9.29 4.04
CA PRO A 111 14.08 -9.15 5.27
C PRO A 111 12.63 -8.72 5.03
N VAL A 112 12.34 -7.96 3.97
CA VAL A 112 10.97 -7.51 3.66
C VAL A 112 10.15 -8.59 2.97
N LEU A 113 10.79 -9.71 2.60
CA LEU A 113 10.14 -10.90 2.04
C LEU A 113 9.65 -11.89 3.10
N ASP A 114 9.63 -11.48 4.37
CA ASP A 114 9.00 -12.22 5.47
C ASP A 114 7.75 -11.46 5.94
N ALA A 115 6.59 -12.13 5.97
CA ALA A 115 5.35 -11.51 6.41
C ALA A 115 5.42 -11.01 7.88
N SER A 116 6.27 -11.63 8.71
CA SER A 116 6.48 -11.21 10.10
C SER A 116 7.27 -9.90 10.25
N PHE A 117 7.93 -9.45 9.18
CA PHE A 117 8.55 -8.12 9.13
C PHE A 117 7.51 -7.00 9.19
N TRP A 118 6.35 -7.23 8.56
CA TRP A 118 5.30 -6.24 8.40
C TRP A 118 4.35 -6.21 9.59
N THR A 119 4.12 -5.01 10.12
CA THR A 119 3.15 -4.79 11.22
C THR A 119 1.89 -4.15 10.66
N VAL A 120 0.74 -4.73 10.97
CA VAL A 120 -0.59 -4.20 10.62
C VAL A 120 -1.09 -3.31 11.77
N PRO A 121 -1.56 -2.08 11.50
CA PRO A 121 -1.99 -1.16 12.55
C PRO A 121 -3.29 -1.63 13.22
N HIS A 122 -3.41 -1.35 14.53
CA HIS A 122 -4.64 -1.58 15.32
C HIS A 122 -5.29 -0.29 15.84
N GLU A 123 -4.57 0.83 15.67
CA GLU A 123 -4.99 2.17 16.04
C GLU A 123 -4.96 3.03 14.79
N TRP A 124 -5.96 3.90 14.68
CA TRP A 124 -6.19 4.72 13.51
C TRP A 124 -5.96 6.20 13.86
N ASP A 125 -5.22 6.88 13.00
CA ASP A 125 -5.02 8.32 12.98
C ASP A 125 -5.58 8.88 11.66
N THR A 126 -5.55 10.20 11.52
CA THR A 126 -6.00 10.91 10.33
C THR A 126 -4.92 11.85 9.83
N SER A 127 -4.91 12.07 8.53
CA SER A 127 -4.02 13.05 7.93
C SER A 127 -4.41 14.48 8.35
N ASP A 128 -3.45 15.40 8.30
CA ASP A 128 -3.65 16.80 8.68
C ASP A 128 -3.40 17.72 7.46
N PRO A 129 -4.46 18.30 6.86
CA PRO A 129 -4.33 19.21 5.74
C PRO A 129 -3.42 20.42 6.01
N ALA A 130 -3.24 20.84 7.27
CA ALA A 130 -2.34 21.93 7.63
C ALA A 130 -0.85 21.59 7.42
N LEU A 131 -0.51 20.29 7.38
CA LEU A 131 0.84 19.81 7.09
C LEU A 131 1.12 19.65 5.59
N ALA A 132 0.10 19.79 4.74
CA ALA A 132 0.28 19.64 3.30
C ALA A 132 1.17 20.77 2.74
N TYR A 133 2.14 20.41 1.90
CA TYR A 133 3.02 21.36 1.24
C TYR A 133 2.20 22.30 0.36
N THR A 134 2.57 23.58 0.34
CA THR A 134 1.95 24.57 -0.55
C THR A 134 2.03 24.12 -2.01
N ALA A 135 3.21 23.66 -2.43
CA ALA A 135 3.47 23.09 -3.74
C ALA A 135 4.48 21.95 -3.65
N PHE A 136 4.33 20.97 -4.54
CA PHE A 136 5.35 19.96 -4.79
C PHE A 136 6.40 20.49 -5.75
N ARG A 137 7.57 19.86 -5.75
CA ARG A 137 8.57 20.04 -6.79
C ARG A 137 8.04 19.45 -8.11
N MET A 138 8.50 20.02 -9.22
CA MET A 138 8.09 19.60 -10.56
C MET A 138 8.61 18.21 -10.95
N MET A 139 9.69 17.75 -10.31
CA MET A 139 10.36 16.48 -10.63
C MET A 139 10.60 15.68 -9.36
N GLU A 140 10.80 14.38 -9.54
CA GLU A 140 11.26 13.46 -8.50
C GLU A 140 12.53 14.01 -7.82
N CYS A 141 12.60 13.86 -6.50
CA CYS A 141 13.69 14.41 -5.70
C CYS A 141 15.00 13.63 -5.81
N TYR A 142 14.90 12.35 -6.16
CA TYR A 142 15.99 11.39 -6.24
C TYR A 142 15.57 10.17 -7.06
N ASP A 143 16.54 9.36 -7.47
CA ASP A 143 16.31 8.10 -8.18
C ASP A 143 16.09 6.93 -7.21
N GLU A 144 15.63 5.82 -7.77
CA GLU A 144 15.37 4.58 -7.04
C GLU A 144 16.63 4.00 -6.41
N GLN A 145 17.78 4.07 -7.10
CA GLN A 145 19.04 3.52 -6.62
C GLN A 145 19.47 4.17 -5.29
N LEU A 146 19.32 5.49 -5.16
CA LEU A 146 19.59 6.18 -3.90
C LEU A 146 18.59 5.77 -2.81
N SER A 147 17.32 5.57 -3.16
CA SER A 147 16.31 5.10 -2.22
C SER A 147 16.65 3.72 -1.68
N ASP A 148 16.91 2.77 -2.57
CA ASP A 148 17.17 1.37 -2.25
C ASP A 148 18.42 1.26 -1.38
N LYS A 149 19.46 2.01 -1.71
CA LYS A 149 20.66 2.12 -0.87
C LYS A 149 20.33 2.57 0.56
N CYS A 150 19.44 3.54 0.72
CA CYS A 150 19.08 4.00 2.06
C CYS A 150 18.25 2.98 2.84
N ILE A 151 17.34 2.28 2.17
CA ILE A 151 16.53 1.22 2.79
C ILE A 151 17.39 0.01 3.16
N THR A 152 18.25 -0.46 2.26
CA THR A 152 19.17 -1.59 2.51
C THR A 152 20.18 -1.30 3.64
N LEU A 153 20.56 -0.04 3.86
CA LEU A 153 21.35 0.37 5.03
C LEU A 153 20.58 0.28 6.35
N LEU A 154 19.26 0.48 6.34
CA LEU A 154 18.42 0.22 7.52
C LEU A 154 18.27 -1.28 7.77
N LEU A 155 18.09 -2.06 6.69
CA LEU A 155 17.93 -3.52 6.78
C LEU A 155 19.22 -4.22 7.21
N GLY A 156 20.39 -3.65 6.90
CA GLY A 156 21.70 -4.24 7.14
C GLY A 156 22.20 -5.11 5.98
N THR A 157 21.57 -4.99 4.81
CA THR A 157 21.77 -5.86 3.64
C THR A 157 22.58 -5.21 2.53
N TRP A 158 22.99 -3.93 2.69
CA TRP A 158 23.82 -3.22 1.71
C TRP A 158 25.16 -3.92 1.42
N LYS A 159 25.66 -4.72 2.38
CA LYS A 159 26.84 -5.58 2.25
C LYS A 159 26.57 -6.90 2.95
N ASP A 160 27.28 -7.95 2.55
CA ASP A 160 27.24 -9.23 3.26
C ASP A 160 27.60 -9.03 4.75
N ASN A 161 26.77 -9.58 5.63
CA ASN A 161 26.89 -9.41 7.09
C ASN A 161 26.93 -7.95 7.56
N GLY A 162 26.20 -7.05 6.88
CA GLY A 162 26.10 -5.64 7.23
C GLY A 162 25.39 -5.41 8.56
N THR A 163 25.79 -4.35 9.26
CA THR A 163 25.08 -3.89 10.46
C THR A 163 23.79 -3.17 10.06
N PRO A 164 22.61 -3.54 10.61
CA PRO A 164 21.36 -2.82 10.36
C PRO A 164 21.36 -1.43 11.00
N CYS A 165 20.31 -0.66 10.71
CA CYS A 165 20.09 0.65 11.31
C CYS A 165 21.26 1.63 11.06
N ILE A 166 21.71 1.75 9.81
CA ILE A 166 22.69 2.77 9.41
C ILE A 166 21.98 3.93 8.69
N VAL A 167 22.13 5.14 9.23
CA VAL A 167 21.58 6.37 8.62
C VAL A 167 22.71 7.31 8.25
N THR A 168 23.14 7.26 6.98
CA THR A 168 24.14 8.21 6.46
C THR A 168 23.55 9.61 6.35
N LYS A 169 24.41 10.64 6.32
CA LYS A 169 23.98 12.03 6.08
C LYS A 169 23.19 12.17 4.77
N ALA A 170 23.65 11.54 3.69
CA ALA A 170 22.97 11.57 2.40
C ALA A 170 21.55 10.98 2.48
N CYS A 171 21.39 9.85 3.17
CA CYS A 171 20.06 9.25 3.38
C CYS A 171 19.16 10.13 4.23
N ARG A 172 19.68 10.68 5.33
CA ARG A 172 18.91 11.60 6.18
C ARG A 172 18.43 12.81 5.41
N ASP A 173 19.33 13.51 4.71
CA ASP A 173 19.01 14.72 3.95
C ASP A 173 18.04 14.46 2.78
N THR A 174 18.08 13.25 2.22
CA THR A 174 17.21 12.84 1.10
C THR A 174 15.82 12.45 1.62
N MET A 175 15.77 11.58 2.63
CA MET A 175 14.52 11.01 3.14
C MET A 175 13.70 11.99 3.98
N THR A 176 14.31 13.07 4.48
CA THR A 176 13.63 14.16 5.20
C THR A 176 13.36 15.40 4.34
N ARG A 177 13.67 15.35 3.05
CA ARG A 177 13.52 16.50 2.14
C ARG A 177 12.04 16.81 1.89
N PHE A 178 11.63 18.05 2.15
CA PHE A 178 10.24 18.47 1.90
C PHE A 178 9.97 18.77 0.42
N GLY A 179 8.70 18.68 0.05
CA GLY A 179 8.20 19.03 -1.28
C GLY A 179 8.44 17.97 -2.36
N CYS A 180 8.87 16.77 -1.98
CA CYS A 180 9.06 15.69 -2.94
C CYS A 180 7.72 15.17 -3.45
N PRO A 181 7.55 14.99 -4.77
CA PRO A 181 6.32 14.47 -5.35
C PRO A 181 6.34 12.94 -5.43
N HIS A 182 5.17 12.35 -5.65
CA HIS A 182 5.00 11.02 -6.24
C HIS A 182 5.89 9.92 -5.62
N TYR A 183 6.70 9.21 -6.41
CA TYR A 183 7.43 8.04 -5.92
C TYR A 183 8.51 8.42 -4.92
N SER A 184 9.10 9.61 -5.03
CA SER A 184 9.98 10.12 -3.97
C SER A 184 9.22 10.22 -2.66
N LEU A 185 7.99 10.74 -2.65
CA LEU A 185 7.19 10.81 -1.43
C LEU A 185 6.85 9.42 -0.88
N SER A 186 6.45 8.48 -1.73
CA SER A 186 6.22 7.07 -1.35
C SER A 186 7.43 6.43 -0.69
N HIS A 187 8.60 6.60 -1.32
CA HIS A 187 9.83 6.03 -0.81
C HIS A 187 10.33 6.72 0.47
N GLN A 188 10.04 8.02 0.65
CA GLN A 188 10.28 8.68 1.94
C GLN A 188 9.47 8.01 3.04
N LEU A 189 8.17 7.77 2.83
CA LEU A 189 7.35 7.07 3.81
C LEU A 189 7.84 5.63 4.04
N LEU A 190 8.11 4.88 2.97
CA LEU A 190 8.60 3.49 3.05
C LEU A 190 9.90 3.39 3.85
N TYR A 191 10.82 4.35 3.69
CA TYR A 191 12.05 4.41 4.48
C TYR A 191 11.78 4.49 6.00
N PHE A 192 10.84 5.33 6.42
CA PHE A 192 10.45 5.41 7.84
C PHE A 192 9.66 4.18 8.30
N MET A 193 8.83 3.57 7.45
CA MET A 193 8.12 2.32 7.76
C MET A 193 9.11 1.17 8.00
N VAL A 194 10.03 0.94 7.07
CA VAL A 194 11.09 -0.09 7.18
C VAL A 194 11.95 0.17 8.42
N GLY A 195 12.35 1.42 8.64
CA GLY A 195 13.12 1.79 9.82
C GLY A 195 12.39 1.49 11.13
N LYS A 196 11.08 1.76 11.22
CA LYS A 196 10.26 1.41 12.37
C LYS A 196 10.13 -0.10 12.57
N MET A 197 9.79 -0.85 11.51
CA MET A 197 9.65 -2.31 11.53
C MET A 197 10.95 -3.03 11.90
N ARG A 198 12.09 -2.47 11.50
CA ARG A 198 13.41 -2.97 11.86
C ARG A 198 13.87 -2.57 13.28
N GLY A 199 13.14 -1.68 13.96
CA GLY A 199 13.49 -1.19 15.30
C GLY A 199 14.51 -0.05 15.32
N CYS A 200 14.67 0.69 14.22
CA CYS A 200 15.61 1.79 14.06
C CYS A 200 15.03 3.18 14.41
N SER A 201 13.82 3.30 14.97
CA SER A 201 13.14 4.61 15.15
C SER A 201 13.98 5.66 15.89
N ASN A 202 14.78 5.25 16.88
CA ASN A 202 15.62 6.14 17.69
C ASN A 202 16.71 6.90 16.88
N ILE A 203 17.15 6.36 15.74
CA ILE A 203 18.19 6.95 14.89
C ILE A 203 17.63 7.65 13.65
N LEU A 204 16.34 7.45 13.36
CA LEU A 204 15.55 8.17 12.34
C LEU A 204 15.17 9.57 12.81
N GLN A 205 16.07 10.23 13.54
CA GLN A 205 15.91 11.62 13.94
C GLN A 205 15.83 12.51 12.69
N GLY A 206 15.03 13.56 12.79
CA GLY A 206 14.80 14.48 11.69
C GLY A 206 16.04 15.20 11.17
N ASP A 207 15.78 15.99 10.14
CA ASP A 207 16.72 16.96 9.60
C ASP A 207 17.42 17.75 10.72
N ARG A 208 18.75 17.88 10.64
CA ARG A 208 19.57 18.58 11.65
C ARG A 208 19.37 20.09 11.66
N ARG A 209 18.58 20.64 10.74
CA ARG A 209 18.16 22.05 10.77
C ARG A 209 17.32 22.31 12.02
N GLU A 210 17.62 23.41 12.70
CA GLU A 210 17.05 23.77 14.01
C GLU A 210 15.51 23.79 14.03
N SER A 211 14.88 24.22 12.94
CA SER A 211 13.41 24.22 12.78
C SER A 211 12.77 22.84 12.70
N ARG A 212 13.56 21.76 12.60
CA ARG A 212 13.12 20.38 12.34
C ARG A 212 13.86 19.33 13.18
N ALA A 213 14.77 19.77 14.04
CA ALA A 213 15.62 18.90 14.84
C ALA A 213 14.83 17.97 15.79
N ASN A 214 13.61 18.37 16.15
CA ASN A 214 12.74 17.63 17.08
C ASN A 214 11.68 16.75 16.39
N MET A 215 11.69 16.63 15.07
CA MET A 215 10.73 15.76 14.37
C MET A 215 11.06 14.28 14.60
N THR A 216 10.06 13.54 15.07
CA THR A 216 10.08 12.07 15.22
C THR A 216 9.77 11.36 13.90
N ASP A 217 10.02 10.04 13.85
CA ASP A 217 9.58 9.19 12.74
C ASP A 217 8.07 9.26 12.52
N ARG A 218 7.27 9.34 13.60
CA ARG A 218 5.82 9.52 13.51
C ARG A 218 5.42 10.87 12.90
N ASP A 219 6.13 11.95 13.23
CA ASP A 219 5.88 13.27 12.65
C ASP A 219 6.13 13.29 11.14
N TYR A 220 7.19 12.63 10.68
CA TYR A 220 7.45 12.46 9.24
C TYR A 220 6.37 11.61 8.56
N GLN A 221 5.97 10.50 9.18
CA GLN A 221 4.88 9.66 8.67
C GLN A 221 3.59 10.47 8.49
N LYS A 222 3.20 11.26 9.50
CA LYS A 222 2.00 12.12 9.43
C LYS A 222 2.14 13.21 8.37
N LEU A 223 3.29 13.87 8.29
CA LEU A 223 3.58 14.85 7.25
C LEU A 223 3.45 14.26 5.84
N PHE A 224 4.08 13.11 5.59
CA PHE A 224 4.06 12.48 4.27
C PHE A 224 2.68 11.97 3.91
N CYS A 225 1.97 11.30 4.83
CA CYS A 225 0.61 10.87 4.57
C CYS A 225 -0.37 12.02 4.34
N SER A 226 -0.17 13.17 4.99
CA SER A 226 -0.94 14.38 4.69
C SER A 226 -0.73 14.90 3.27
N ASN A 227 0.49 14.79 2.76
CA ASN A 227 0.83 15.14 1.38
C ASN A 227 0.35 14.10 0.36
N MET A 228 0.37 12.82 0.72
CA MET A 228 -0.21 11.75 -0.10
C MET A 228 -1.74 11.88 -0.18
N MET A 229 -2.43 12.24 0.92
CA MET A 229 -3.86 12.51 0.92
C MET A 229 -4.22 13.69 0.02
N LYS A 230 -3.43 14.78 0.07
CA LYS A 230 -3.56 15.90 -0.87
C LYS A 230 -3.44 15.43 -2.32
N SER A 231 -2.40 14.64 -2.63
CA SER A 231 -2.18 14.11 -3.98
C SER A 231 -3.34 13.22 -4.45
N ASN A 232 -3.83 12.31 -3.60
CA ASN A 232 -4.96 11.45 -3.93
C ASN A 232 -6.24 12.24 -4.17
N THR A 233 -6.48 13.29 -3.39
CA THR A 233 -7.62 14.20 -3.60
C THR A 233 -7.52 14.90 -4.95
N GLU A 234 -6.32 15.31 -5.37
CA GLU A 234 -6.09 15.89 -6.71
C GLU A 234 -6.32 14.87 -7.83
N PHE A 235 -5.88 13.62 -7.67
CA PHE A 235 -6.14 12.55 -8.65
C PHE A 235 -7.63 12.27 -8.81
N VAL A 236 -8.39 12.24 -7.70
CA VAL A 236 -9.84 12.09 -7.70
C VAL A 236 -10.50 13.23 -8.46
N ARG A 237 -10.11 14.49 -8.19
CA ARG A 237 -10.63 15.68 -8.88
C ARG A 237 -10.38 15.65 -10.39
N ASN A 238 -9.27 15.02 -10.80
CA ASN A 238 -8.88 14.88 -12.20
C ASN A 238 -9.43 13.60 -12.87
N GLY A 239 -10.32 12.85 -12.21
CA GLY A 239 -10.98 11.67 -12.78
C GLY A 239 -10.10 10.42 -12.86
N PHE A 240 -9.16 10.25 -11.94
CA PHE A 240 -8.23 9.10 -11.89
C PHE A 240 -7.49 8.83 -13.21
N PRO A 241 -6.68 9.80 -13.71
CA PRO A 241 -5.87 9.58 -14.91
C PRO A 241 -5.09 8.27 -14.80
N GLY A 242 -5.09 7.44 -15.86
CA GLY A 242 -4.51 6.09 -15.86
C GLY A 242 -3.13 6.04 -15.21
N GLN A 243 -2.23 6.91 -15.68
CA GLN A 243 -0.85 7.07 -15.18
C GLN A 243 -0.70 7.43 -13.69
N THR A 244 -1.79 7.78 -13.00
CA THR A 244 -1.82 8.10 -11.56
C THR A 244 -2.47 7.02 -10.70
N ARG A 245 -3.08 5.98 -11.30
CA ARG A 245 -3.78 4.92 -10.54
C ARG A 245 -2.82 4.13 -9.66
N ASP A 246 -1.67 3.78 -10.20
CA ASP A 246 -0.58 3.12 -9.48
C ASP A 246 -0.20 3.86 -8.18
N ILE A 247 0.18 5.14 -8.29
CA ILE A 247 0.56 5.95 -7.13
C ILE A 247 -0.61 6.27 -6.19
N PHE A 248 -1.82 6.36 -6.73
CA PHE A 248 -3.01 6.57 -5.93
C PHE A 248 -3.24 5.39 -4.98
N ILE A 249 -3.10 4.17 -5.51
CA ILE A 249 -3.20 2.92 -4.74
C ILE A 249 -2.00 2.78 -3.79
N GLU A 250 -0.79 3.06 -4.25
CA GLU A 250 0.43 2.99 -3.42
C GLU A 250 0.34 3.91 -2.20
N ASN A 251 -0.19 5.13 -2.36
CA ASN A 251 -0.46 6.04 -1.26
C ASN A 251 -1.45 5.44 -0.24
N ILE A 252 -2.52 4.80 -0.71
CA ILE A 252 -3.52 4.14 0.16
C ILE A 252 -2.88 2.99 0.91
N MET A 253 -2.11 2.15 0.22
CA MET A 253 -1.40 1.02 0.80
C MET A 253 -0.43 1.49 1.90
N LEU A 254 0.50 2.39 1.60
CA LEU A 254 1.55 2.81 2.54
C LEU A 254 0.95 3.56 3.74
N CYS A 255 0.05 4.52 3.51
CA CYS A 255 -0.56 5.28 4.60
C CYS A 255 -1.55 4.45 5.42
N GLY A 256 -2.31 3.56 4.77
CA GLY A 256 -3.17 2.60 5.45
C GLY A 256 -2.35 1.71 6.39
N LEU A 257 -1.24 1.12 5.93
CA LEU A 257 -0.36 0.29 6.76
C LEU A 257 0.39 1.10 7.84
N THR A 258 0.54 2.41 7.66
CA THR A 258 1.07 3.33 8.68
C THR A 258 0.01 3.75 9.72
N GLY A 259 -1.25 3.37 9.52
CA GLY A 259 -2.36 3.61 10.45
C GLY A 259 -3.18 4.86 10.17
N PHE A 260 -3.24 5.36 8.92
CA PHE A 260 -4.09 6.49 8.53
C PHE A 260 -5.38 6.01 7.88
N SER A 261 -6.49 6.01 8.64
CA SER A 261 -7.76 5.40 8.20
C SER A 261 -8.52 6.24 7.18
N ASP A 262 -8.22 7.53 7.08
CA ASP A 262 -8.88 8.45 6.15
C ASP A 262 -8.58 8.15 4.67
N PHE A 263 -7.65 7.23 4.39
CA PHE A 263 -7.42 6.65 3.06
C PHE A 263 -8.42 5.53 2.69
N PHE A 264 -9.08 4.90 3.66
CA PHE A 264 -10.02 3.81 3.42
C PHE A 264 -11.43 4.31 3.09
N LYS A 265 -11.55 5.15 2.05
CA LYS A 265 -12.84 5.68 1.59
C LYS A 265 -13.57 4.65 0.71
N SER A 266 -14.87 4.46 0.96
CA SER A 266 -15.71 3.53 0.18
C SER A 266 -15.74 3.84 -1.32
N ASP A 267 -15.81 5.12 -1.70
CA ASP A 267 -15.77 5.53 -3.10
C ASP A 267 -14.44 5.17 -3.77
N TRP A 268 -13.33 5.30 -3.05
CA TRP A 268 -12.01 4.94 -3.55
C TRP A 268 -11.88 3.43 -3.74
N LEU A 269 -12.39 2.65 -2.78
CA LEU A 269 -12.47 1.19 -2.91
C LEU A 269 -13.23 0.78 -4.18
N ARG A 270 -14.41 1.36 -4.43
CA ARG A 270 -15.21 1.04 -5.62
C ARG A 270 -14.44 1.27 -6.92
N HIS A 271 -13.68 2.35 -7.00
CA HIS A 271 -12.81 2.61 -8.15
C HIS A 271 -11.68 1.59 -8.28
N ILE A 272 -10.99 1.27 -7.19
CA ILE A 272 -9.92 0.26 -7.19
C ILE A 272 -10.46 -1.10 -7.66
N LEU A 273 -11.58 -1.55 -7.11
CA LEU A 273 -12.23 -2.81 -7.51
C LEU A 273 -12.60 -2.84 -8.99
N SER A 274 -12.97 -1.69 -9.58
CA SER A 274 -13.29 -1.56 -11.00
C SER A 274 -12.06 -1.61 -11.92
N TRP A 275 -10.86 -1.38 -11.40
CA TRP A 275 -9.61 -1.41 -12.19
C TRP A 275 -8.96 -2.79 -12.24
N GLN A 276 -9.47 -3.77 -11.49
CA GLN A 276 -9.02 -5.15 -11.59
C GLN A 276 -9.56 -5.77 -12.87
N ASP A 277 -8.69 -6.41 -13.66
CA ASP A 277 -9.12 -7.21 -14.80
C ASP A 277 -10.04 -8.35 -14.29
N PRO A 278 -11.29 -8.44 -14.79
CA PRO A 278 -12.27 -9.36 -14.25
C PRO A 278 -11.96 -10.83 -14.54
N GLU A 279 -11.19 -11.12 -15.59
CA GLU A 279 -10.86 -12.47 -16.05
C GLU A 279 -9.55 -12.95 -15.45
N VAL A 280 -8.52 -12.10 -15.52
CA VAL A 280 -7.16 -12.43 -15.09
C VAL A 280 -6.99 -12.18 -13.60
N GLY A 281 -7.60 -11.13 -13.03
CA GLY A 281 -7.47 -10.77 -11.62
C GLY A 281 -6.30 -9.83 -11.29
N CYS A 282 -5.57 -9.37 -12.30
CA CYS A 282 -4.45 -8.44 -12.16
C CYS A 282 -4.88 -6.97 -12.32
N PHE A 283 -3.93 -6.04 -12.17
CA PHE A 283 -4.12 -4.60 -12.38
C PHE A 283 -3.14 -4.05 -13.43
N GLY A 284 -3.45 -2.86 -13.99
CA GLY A 284 -2.54 -2.09 -14.85
C GLY A 284 -2.59 -2.40 -16.35
N LYS A 285 -3.54 -3.22 -16.81
CA LYS A 285 -3.64 -3.68 -18.21
C LYS A 285 -3.95 -2.54 -19.21
N ASP A 286 -4.92 -1.68 -18.89
CA ASP A 286 -5.42 -0.62 -19.79
C ASP A 286 -4.49 0.60 -19.92
N GLU A 287 -3.41 0.65 -19.13
CA GLU A 287 -2.46 1.77 -19.17
C GLU A 287 -1.54 1.70 -20.40
N LYS A 288 -1.49 0.54 -21.08
CA LYS A 288 -0.81 0.37 -22.36
C LYS A 288 -1.52 1.03 -23.53
N ASP A 289 -2.86 1.05 -23.54
CA ASP A 289 -3.62 1.63 -24.65
C ASP A 289 -3.38 3.14 -24.72
N ILE A 290 -3.14 3.80 -23.59
CA ILE A 290 -2.74 5.21 -23.56
C ILE A 290 -1.33 5.41 -24.14
N ALA A 291 -0.41 4.46 -23.94
CA ALA A 291 0.93 4.53 -24.51
C ALA A 291 0.98 4.20 -26.02
N GLN A 292 0.07 3.36 -26.53
CA GLN A 292 -0.01 2.99 -27.95
C GLN A 292 -0.86 3.96 -28.78
N VAL A 293 -1.87 4.63 -28.20
CA VAL A 293 -2.71 5.62 -28.90
C VAL A 293 -1.94 6.91 -29.25
N PHE A 294 -0.88 7.24 -28.51
CA PHE A 294 0.05 8.32 -28.86
C PHE A 294 1.28 7.75 -29.57
N GLY A 295 1.10 7.37 -30.84
CA GLY A 295 2.11 6.74 -31.69
C GLY A 295 3.52 7.36 -31.59
N GLU A 296 4.53 6.49 -31.70
CA GLU A 296 5.96 6.75 -31.48
C GLU A 296 6.59 7.81 -32.41
N GLU A 297 5.84 8.43 -33.33
CA GLU A 297 6.38 9.39 -34.31
C GLU A 297 5.88 10.84 -34.17
N GLN A 298 5.07 11.19 -33.16
CA GLN A 298 4.64 12.59 -32.93
C GLN A 298 4.97 13.16 -31.54
N VAL A 299 5.94 12.57 -30.85
CA VAL A 299 6.30 12.92 -29.46
C VAL A 299 7.45 13.93 -29.35
N GLU A 300 8.00 14.46 -30.46
CA GLU A 300 9.08 15.45 -30.35
C GLU A 300 8.61 16.87 -29.96
N ASN A 301 7.31 17.19 -30.01
CA ASN A 301 6.86 18.58 -29.81
C ASN A 301 5.69 18.80 -28.85
N LYS A 302 5.33 17.81 -28.02
CA LYS A 302 4.48 18.03 -26.84
C LYS A 302 5.20 17.48 -25.61
N GLN A 303 5.61 18.38 -24.73
CA GLN A 303 6.17 18.10 -23.39
C GLN A 303 5.14 17.40 -22.49
N VAL A 304 4.70 16.20 -22.84
CA VAL A 304 4.05 15.29 -21.90
C VAL A 304 5.19 14.50 -21.27
N HIS A 305 5.70 15.02 -20.15
CA HIS A 305 6.73 14.35 -19.34
C HIS A 305 6.24 12.96 -18.97
N LYS A 306 6.70 11.94 -19.71
CA LYS A 306 6.39 10.53 -19.49
C LYS A 306 6.93 10.17 -18.09
N ARG A 307 6.03 10.00 -17.12
CA ARG A 307 6.39 9.60 -15.75
C ARG A 307 7.06 8.23 -15.80
N VAL A 308 8.30 8.13 -15.33
CA VAL A 308 9.02 6.86 -15.25
C VAL A 308 8.56 6.12 -14.00
N ARG A 309 7.97 4.93 -14.18
CA ARG A 309 7.67 4.00 -13.08
C ARG A 309 8.96 3.35 -12.61
N ARG A 310 9.12 3.21 -11.30
CA ARG A 310 10.26 2.52 -10.69
C ARG A 310 10.04 1.01 -10.78
N ARG A 311 11.01 0.30 -11.35
CA ARG A 311 11.02 -1.17 -11.62
C ARG A 311 9.72 -1.85 -12.07
N GLU A 312 8.83 -1.17 -12.77
CA GLU A 312 7.63 -1.79 -13.33
C GLU A 312 8.00 -2.98 -14.24
N LYS A 313 7.41 -4.14 -13.96
CA LYS A 313 7.53 -5.32 -14.80
C LYS A 313 6.15 -5.65 -15.36
N THR A 314 5.98 -5.33 -16.64
CA THR A 314 4.79 -5.74 -17.36
C THR A 314 4.90 -7.21 -17.79
N LEU A 315 3.88 -7.99 -17.43
CA LEU A 315 3.79 -9.40 -17.78
C LEU A 315 3.22 -9.58 -19.20
N ASN A 316 3.31 -10.81 -19.72
CA ASN A 316 2.93 -11.16 -21.09
C ASN A 316 1.44 -10.93 -21.41
N ASP A 317 0.58 -10.99 -20.39
CA ASP A 317 -0.86 -10.72 -20.45
C ASP A 317 -1.22 -9.22 -20.35
N GLY A 318 -0.21 -8.36 -20.22
CA GLY A 318 -0.36 -6.92 -20.11
C GLY A 318 -0.49 -6.40 -18.67
N CYS A 319 -0.52 -7.29 -17.68
CA CYS A 319 -0.61 -6.93 -16.28
C CYS A 319 0.65 -6.26 -15.74
N SER A 320 0.49 -5.33 -14.80
CA SER A 320 1.59 -4.72 -14.05
C SER A 320 1.87 -5.55 -12.78
N SER A 321 3.12 -5.98 -12.62
CA SER A 321 3.58 -6.68 -11.41
C SER A 321 3.46 -5.78 -10.17
N HIS A 322 3.96 -4.55 -10.28
CA HIS A 322 3.99 -3.59 -9.18
C HIS A 322 2.58 -3.14 -8.79
N MET A 323 1.79 -2.66 -9.76
CA MET A 323 0.43 -2.15 -9.53
C MET A 323 -0.47 -3.25 -8.94
N THR A 324 -0.31 -4.50 -9.39
CA THR A 324 -1.05 -5.62 -8.80
C THR A 324 -0.64 -5.84 -7.35
N GLY A 325 0.65 -5.84 -7.03
CA GLY A 325 1.15 -5.98 -5.66
C GLY A 325 0.63 -4.89 -4.71
N VAL A 326 0.71 -3.62 -5.12
CA VAL A 326 0.21 -2.50 -4.30
C VAL A 326 -1.32 -2.54 -4.16
N ALA A 327 -2.05 -2.95 -5.19
CA ALA A 327 -3.51 -3.04 -5.15
C ALA A 327 -3.99 -4.13 -4.19
N VAL A 328 -3.40 -5.31 -4.23
CA VAL A 328 -3.82 -6.40 -3.34
C VAL A 328 -3.50 -6.09 -1.88
N SER A 329 -2.38 -5.43 -1.60
CA SER A 329 -2.08 -4.95 -0.25
C SER A 329 -3.03 -3.83 0.18
N ALA A 330 -3.34 -2.86 -0.68
CA ALA A 330 -4.35 -1.85 -0.33
C ALA A 330 -5.71 -2.48 0.01
N LEU A 331 -6.14 -3.51 -0.73
CA LEU A 331 -7.37 -4.26 -0.46
C LEU A 331 -7.31 -5.05 0.86
N GLY A 332 -6.16 -5.61 1.22
CA GLY A 332 -5.92 -6.20 2.54
C GLY A 332 -6.08 -5.18 3.67
N GLY A 333 -5.61 -3.95 3.47
CA GLY A 333 -5.80 -2.83 4.38
C GLY A 333 -7.28 -2.44 4.54
N PHE A 334 -8.02 -2.34 3.42
CA PHE A 334 -9.48 -2.11 3.45
C PHE A 334 -10.20 -3.21 4.24
N LEU A 335 -9.86 -4.48 4.03
CA LEU A 335 -10.46 -5.59 4.78
C LEU A 335 -10.26 -5.41 6.29
N ASN A 336 -9.03 -5.15 6.73
CA ASN A 336 -8.75 -4.91 8.15
C ASN A 336 -9.53 -3.70 8.69
N TYR A 337 -9.60 -2.60 7.94
CA TYR A 337 -10.37 -1.42 8.34
C TYR A 337 -11.85 -1.76 8.57
N TYR A 338 -12.52 -2.40 7.61
CA TYR A 338 -13.94 -2.77 7.75
C TYR A 338 -14.19 -3.75 8.91
N LEU A 339 -13.27 -4.69 9.16
CA LEU A 339 -13.37 -5.59 10.32
C LEU A 339 -13.22 -4.83 11.65
N THR A 340 -12.35 -3.82 11.72
CA THR A 340 -12.21 -3.01 12.95
C THR A 340 -13.41 -2.10 13.21
N GLU A 341 -14.07 -1.56 12.18
CA GLU A 341 -15.29 -0.75 12.31
C GLU A 341 -16.51 -1.57 12.78
N GLN A 342 -16.50 -2.89 12.54
CA GLN A 342 -17.50 -3.84 13.04
C GLN A 342 -17.29 -4.22 14.51
N ASP A 343 -16.10 -4.00 15.07
CA ASP A 343 -15.84 -4.27 16.48
C ASP A 343 -16.52 -3.21 17.37
N ILE A 344 -17.77 -3.50 17.72
CA ILE A 344 -18.65 -2.67 18.54
C ILE A 344 -18.04 -2.38 19.93
N THR A 345 -17.06 -3.18 20.39
CA THR A 345 -16.38 -2.98 21.68
C THR A 345 -15.39 -1.82 21.67
N LYS A 346 -14.98 -1.35 20.49
CA LYS A 346 -14.08 -0.19 20.32
C LYS A 346 -14.80 1.13 20.05
N ARG A 347 -16.13 1.11 19.88
CA ARG A 347 -16.90 2.35 19.77
C ARG A 347 -16.95 3.01 21.15
N PRO A 348 -16.55 4.28 21.30
CA PRO A 348 -16.77 4.98 22.55
C PRO A 348 -18.28 4.92 22.85
N LEU A 349 -18.62 4.41 24.03
CA LEU A 349 -19.95 4.61 24.59
C LEU A 349 -20.11 6.14 24.71
N THR A 350 -20.95 6.70 23.85
CA THR A 350 -21.25 8.13 23.82
C THR A 350 -22.06 8.52 25.03
#